data_AF-A0A2K6FQB8-F1
#
_entry.id   AF-A0A2K6FQB8-F1
#
_cell.length_a   1.000
_cell.length_b   1.000
_cell.length_c   1.000
_cell.angle_alpha   90.00
_cell.angle_beta   90.00
_cell.angle_gamma   90.00
#
_symmetry.space_group_name_H-M   'P 1'
#
loop_
_entity.id
_entity.type
_entity.pdbx_description
1 polymer ?
#
loop_
_entity_poly.entity_id
_entity_poly.type
_entity_poly.pdbx_seq_one_letter_code
_entity_poly.pdbx_strand_id
1 'polypeptide(L)'
;MERLQLQRRLGCRTFHWFLANIYPELYPSERRPRFSGKLHNTGLGFCADCQADGDVLGCPMILAPCSDSRQQQHLEHTSRKEIHFGGPQHLCFDVRREQVILQNCTEEGSTIHQQHWDFQENGMIVHVLSGKCMEAVVQENNKDLYLRHCGDLTKSALWMNDECQCQKEKGILTITSMHIS
;
A
#
# COMPACT_ATOMS: atom_id res chain seq x y z
N MET A 1 -6.31 -29.72 21.58
CA MET A 1 -6.80 -30.15 20.25
C MET A 1 -8.33 -30.16 20.13
N GLU A 2 -9.07 -30.45 21.20
CA GLU A 2 -10.54 -30.56 21.22
C GLU A 2 -11.29 -29.30 20.75
N ARG A 3 -10.86 -28.12 21.19
CA ARG A 3 -11.45 -26.82 20.81
C ARG A 3 -11.42 -26.55 19.29
N LEU A 4 -10.36 -26.96 18.61
CA LEU A 4 -10.19 -26.76 17.16
C LEU A 4 -11.08 -27.70 16.34
N GLN A 5 -11.27 -28.94 16.81
CA GLN A 5 -12.17 -29.90 16.17
C GLN A 5 -13.63 -29.48 16.29
N LEU A 6 -14.02 -28.89 17.43
CA LEU A 6 -15.35 -28.33 17.63
C LEU A 6 -15.63 -27.15 16.69
N GLN A 7 -14.68 -26.22 16.53
CA GLN A 7 -14.81 -25.08 15.61
C GLN A 7 -15.04 -25.51 14.15
N ARG A 8 -14.35 -26.58 13.71
CA ARG A 8 -14.53 -27.14 12.37
C ARG A 8 -15.91 -27.79 12.19
N ARG A 9 -16.36 -28.57 13.19
CA ARG A 9 -17.68 -29.22 13.16
C ARG A 9 -18.86 -28.23 13.12
N LEU A 10 -18.70 -27.08 13.77
CA LEU A 10 -19.74 -26.05 13.86
C LEU A 10 -19.70 -25.03 12.70
N GLY A 11 -18.74 -25.15 11.77
CA GLY A 11 -18.64 -24.25 10.62
C GLY A 11 -18.33 -22.79 11.01
N CYS A 12 -17.60 -22.58 12.11
CA CYS A 12 -17.29 -21.24 12.60
C CYS A 12 -16.50 -20.43 11.55
N ARG A 13 -16.86 -19.16 11.39
CA ARG A 13 -16.10 -18.21 10.56
C ARG A 13 -14.81 -17.80 11.26
N THR A 14 -13.83 -17.36 10.48
CA THR A 14 -12.53 -16.93 11.00
C THR A 14 -12.66 -15.66 11.81
N PHE A 15 -11.70 -15.42 12.70
CA PHE A 15 -11.64 -14.17 13.46
C PHE A 15 -11.47 -12.94 12.54
N HIS A 16 -10.79 -13.08 11.41
CA HIS A 16 -10.72 -12.05 10.38
C HIS A 16 -12.10 -11.70 9.81
N TRP A 17 -12.92 -12.70 9.45
CA TRP A 17 -14.29 -12.45 8.98
C TRP A 17 -15.12 -11.72 10.04
N PHE A 18 -14.96 -12.10 11.31
CA PHE A 18 -15.64 -11.45 12.42
C PHE A 18 -15.27 -9.97 12.56
N LEU A 19 -13.98 -9.63 12.52
CA LEU A 19 -13.55 -8.24 12.58
C LEU A 19 -13.96 -7.47 11.32
N ALA A 20 -13.91 -8.07 10.13
CA ALA A 20 -14.27 -7.39 8.88
C ALA A 20 -15.77 -7.17 8.70
N ASN A 21 -16.64 -7.93 9.38
CA ASN A 21 -18.10 -7.90 9.14
C ASN A 21 -18.95 -7.60 10.39
N ILE A 22 -18.45 -7.85 11.61
CA ILE A 22 -19.22 -7.71 12.86
C ILE A 22 -18.73 -6.52 13.70
N TYR A 23 -17.41 -6.31 13.79
CA TYR A 23 -16.81 -5.15 14.48
C TYR A 23 -15.70 -4.50 13.63
N PRO A 24 -16.04 -3.88 12.48
CA PRO A 24 -15.07 -3.25 11.58
C PRO A 24 -14.20 -2.19 12.27
N GLU A 25 -14.73 -1.50 13.28
CA GLU A 25 -14.05 -0.49 14.07
C GLU A 25 -12.94 -1.04 14.99
N LEU A 26 -13.00 -2.35 15.30
CA LEU A 26 -11.98 -3.06 16.08
C LEU A 26 -10.98 -3.81 15.21
N TYR A 27 -11.15 -3.78 13.88
CA TYR A 27 -10.17 -4.36 12.97
C TYR A 27 -8.80 -3.74 13.30
N PRO A 28 -7.74 -4.55 13.53
CA PRO A 28 -6.43 -4.03 13.87
C PRO A 28 -6.01 -2.99 12.83
N SER A 29 -6.05 -1.73 13.24
CA SER A 29 -5.32 -0.67 12.58
C SER A 29 -3.87 -1.08 12.70
N GLU A 30 -3.26 -1.58 11.62
CA GLU A 30 -1.82 -1.64 11.56
C GLU A 30 -1.34 -0.19 11.61
N ARG A 31 -1.13 0.33 12.83
CA ARG A 31 -0.86 1.74 13.17
C ARG A 31 0.51 2.21 12.70
N ARG A 32 1.09 1.57 11.69
CA ARG A 32 2.32 2.03 11.07
C ARG A 32 2.13 2.00 9.58
N PRO A 33 2.58 3.06 8.89
CA PRO A 33 2.68 3.00 7.47
C PRO A 33 3.43 1.74 7.06
N ARG A 34 2.89 0.93 6.13
CA ARG A 34 3.65 -0.27 5.70
C ARG A 34 4.94 0.17 5.00
N PHE A 35 4.92 1.36 4.41
CA PHE A 35 6.10 2.08 3.97
C PHE A 35 5.91 3.59 4.05
N SER A 36 7.02 4.30 4.20
CA SER A 36 7.18 5.73 3.96
C SER A 36 8.46 5.91 3.16
N GLY A 37 8.49 6.77 2.14
CA GLY A 37 9.64 6.93 1.25
C GLY A 37 9.36 6.55 -0.20
N LYS A 38 10.41 6.26 -0.96
CA LYS A 38 10.29 5.93 -2.38
C LYS A 38 9.73 4.54 -2.58
N LEU A 39 8.81 4.41 -3.53
CA LEU A 39 8.25 3.13 -3.96
C LEU A 39 8.99 2.62 -5.19
N HIS A 40 9.97 1.75 -4.97
CA HIS A 40 10.89 1.23 -5.98
C HIS A 40 10.33 -0.01 -6.66
N ASN A 41 10.26 0.00 -7.99
CA ASN A 41 9.97 -1.17 -8.81
C ASN A 41 11.24 -2.00 -9.00
N THR A 42 11.31 -3.15 -8.35
CA THR A 42 12.54 -3.97 -8.31
C THR A 42 12.91 -4.58 -9.67
N GLY A 43 11.94 -4.74 -10.57
CA GLY A 43 12.20 -5.30 -11.90
C GLY A 43 12.81 -4.33 -12.88
N LEU A 44 12.41 -3.07 -12.81
CA LEU A 44 12.81 -2.06 -13.77
C LEU A 44 13.84 -1.08 -13.20
N GLY A 45 14.01 -0.99 -11.88
CA GLY A 45 15.01 -0.10 -11.26
C GLY A 45 14.59 1.37 -11.24
N PHE A 46 13.29 1.64 -11.17
CA PHE A 46 12.70 2.98 -11.18
C PHE A 46 11.71 3.15 -10.03
N CYS A 47 11.40 4.40 -9.68
CA CYS A 47 10.49 4.73 -8.59
C CYS A 47 9.15 5.23 -9.13
N ALA A 48 8.08 4.94 -8.40
CA ALA A 48 6.75 5.48 -8.69
C ALA A 48 6.76 7.00 -8.55
N ASP A 49 6.17 7.67 -9.54
CA ASP A 49 6.23 9.12 -9.65
C ASP A 49 5.07 9.70 -10.47
N CYS A 50 4.80 10.99 -10.30
CA CYS A 50 3.95 11.77 -11.21
C CYS A 50 4.79 12.92 -11.79
N GLN A 51 4.79 13.02 -13.11
CA GLN A 51 5.41 14.14 -13.84
C GLN A 51 4.33 14.96 -14.53
N ALA A 52 3.96 16.09 -13.93
CA ALA A 52 3.12 17.10 -14.54
C ALA A 52 3.75 18.49 -14.31
N ASP A 53 3.67 19.36 -15.31
CA ASP A 53 4.24 20.73 -15.27
C ASP A 53 3.35 21.73 -14.49
N GLY A 54 2.38 21.24 -13.71
CA GLY A 54 1.39 22.07 -13.02
C GLY A 54 0.55 21.28 -12.02
N ASP A 55 -0.77 21.33 -12.18
CA ASP A 55 -1.68 20.55 -11.33
C ASP A 55 -1.44 19.04 -11.53
N VAL A 56 -1.23 18.34 -10.42
CA VAL A 56 -1.00 16.89 -10.39
C VAL A 56 -2.29 16.11 -10.13
N LEU A 57 -3.43 16.76 -9.93
CA LEU A 57 -4.72 16.09 -9.79
C LEU A 57 -5.07 15.35 -11.09
N GLY A 58 -5.32 14.04 -10.98
CA GLY A 58 -5.61 13.17 -12.12
C GLY A 58 -4.40 12.75 -12.94
N CYS A 59 -3.19 13.12 -12.48
CA CYS A 59 -1.92 12.72 -13.08
C CYS A 59 -1.77 11.19 -13.05
N PRO A 60 -1.44 10.55 -14.17
CA PRO A 60 -1.04 9.15 -14.19
C PRO A 60 0.23 8.91 -13.39
N MET A 61 0.22 7.87 -12.57
CA MET A 61 1.44 7.39 -11.94
C MET A 61 2.29 6.65 -12.97
N ILE A 62 3.57 6.99 -13.01
CA ILE A 62 4.57 6.45 -13.93
C ILE A 62 5.79 5.95 -13.15
N LEU A 63 6.69 5.28 -13.84
CA LEU A 63 8.05 5.03 -13.36
C LEU A 63 9.02 6.10 -13.86
N ALA A 64 9.75 6.71 -12.92
CA ALA A 64 10.79 7.69 -13.18
C ALA A 64 12.11 7.31 -12.47
N PRO A 65 13.26 7.87 -12.88
CA PRO A 65 14.51 7.69 -12.15
C PRO A 65 14.34 8.08 -10.68
N CYS A 66 14.77 7.20 -9.77
CA CYS A 66 14.71 7.46 -8.34
C CYS A 66 15.62 8.63 -7.96
N SER A 67 15.11 9.58 -7.19
CA SER A 67 15.85 10.76 -6.76
C SER A 67 15.42 11.22 -5.37
N ASP A 68 16.38 11.33 -4.46
CA ASP A 68 16.12 11.82 -3.08
C ASP A 68 15.73 13.30 -3.04
N SER A 69 16.07 14.06 -4.09
CA SER A 69 15.70 15.48 -4.22
C SER A 69 14.26 15.69 -4.71
N ARG A 70 13.57 14.63 -5.13
CA ARG A 70 12.24 14.73 -5.75
C ARG A 70 11.16 14.38 -4.73
N GLN A 71 10.65 15.39 -4.02
CA GLN A 71 9.64 15.22 -2.97
C GLN A 71 8.39 14.43 -3.44
N GLN A 72 8.03 14.56 -4.72
CA GLN A 72 6.92 13.83 -5.37
C GLN A 72 7.09 12.30 -5.35
N GLN A 73 8.31 11.81 -5.18
CA GLN A 73 8.59 10.38 -5.05
C GLN A 73 8.50 9.87 -3.60
N HIS A 74 8.30 10.75 -2.62
CA HIS A 74 8.11 10.35 -1.23
C HIS A 74 6.65 9.97 -0.99
N LEU A 75 6.36 8.68 -0.91
CA LEU A 75 5.01 8.15 -0.76
C LEU A 75 4.84 7.55 0.64
N GLU A 76 3.63 7.61 1.18
CA GLU A 76 3.31 7.03 2.48
C GLU A 76 2.10 6.10 2.37
N HIS A 77 2.28 4.82 2.68
CA HIS A 77 1.16 3.88 2.76
C HIS A 77 0.59 3.85 4.16
N THR A 78 -0.64 4.30 4.38
CA THR A 78 -1.17 4.54 5.71
C THR A 78 -1.85 3.30 6.34
N SER A 79 -2.15 3.39 7.63
CA SER A 79 -2.95 2.39 8.35
C SER A 79 -4.37 2.20 7.78
N ARG A 80 -4.89 3.19 7.03
CA ARG A 80 -6.18 3.11 6.31
C ARG A 80 -6.06 2.42 4.95
N LYS A 81 -4.89 1.87 4.63
CA LYS A 81 -4.56 1.24 3.35
C LYS A 81 -4.51 2.23 2.18
N GLU A 82 -4.36 3.52 2.42
CA GLU A 82 -4.20 4.52 1.35
C GLU A 82 -2.71 4.67 1.00
N ILE A 83 -2.38 5.13 -0.22
CA ILE A 83 -1.02 5.58 -0.56
C ILE A 83 -1.07 7.08 -0.80
N HIS A 84 -0.51 7.85 0.12
CA HIS A 84 -0.45 9.32 0.09
C HIS A 84 0.73 9.78 -0.77
N PHE A 85 0.51 10.82 -1.56
CA PHE A 85 1.50 11.42 -2.43
C PHE A 85 2.34 12.49 -1.72
N GLY A 86 3.64 12.50 -2.01
CA GLY A 86 4.59 13.46 -1.45
C GLY A 86 4.45 14.85 -2.04
N GLY A 87 3.61 15.69 -1.44
CA GLY A 87 3.44 17.06 -1.89
C GLY A 87 2.59 17.89 -0.95
N PRO A 88 2.41 19.19 -1.24
CA PRO A 88 1.55 20.05 -0.42
C PRO A 88 0.06 19.73 -0.56
N GLN A 89 -0.32 18.99 -1.60
CA GLN A 89 -1.70 18.61 -1.87
C GLN A 89 -2.01 17.26 -1.21
N HIS A 90 -3.19 17.14 -0.59
CA HIS A 90 -3.64 15.90 0.03
C HIS A 90 -4.20 14.93 -1.02
N LEU A 91 -3.30 14.27 -1.74
CA LEU A 91 -3.62 13.35 -2.82
C LEU A 91 -3.26 11.91 -2.48
N CYS A 92 -4.09 10.99 -2.95
CA CYS A 92 -3.99 9.56 -2.78
C CYS A 92 -3.92 8.86 -4.14
N PHE A 93 -3.34 7.65 -4.16
CA PHE A 93 -3.44 6.77 -5.31
C PHE A 93 -4.88 6.27 -5.48
N ASP A 94 -5.38 6.41 -6.70
CA ASP A 94 -6.71 5.99 -7.14
C ASP A 94 -6.59 5.26 -8.47
N VAL A 95 -7.69 4.69 -8.96
CA VAL A 95 -7.78 3.90 -10.17
C VAL A 95 -8.81 4.51 -11.11
N ARG A 96 -8.40 4.85 -12.33
CA ARG A 96 -9.30 5.28 -13.40
C ARG A 96 -9.06 4.43 -14.64
N ARG A 97 -10.06 3.64 -15.04
CA ARG A 97 -9.96 2.70 -16.19
C ARG A 97 -8.71 1.80 -16.09
N GLU A 98 -8.50 1.20 -14.91
CA GLU A 98 -7.33 0.36 -14.57
C GLU A 98 -5.99 1.10 -14.48
N GLN A 99 -5.89 2.38 -14.85
CA GLN A 99 -4.67 3.16 -14.66
C GLN A 99 -4.61 3.72 -13.24
N VAL A 100 -3.43 3.67 -12.62
CA VAL A 100 -3.20 4.31 -11.32
C VAL A 100 -2.97 5.79 -11.54
N ILE A 101 -3.71 6.62 -10.81
CA ILE A 101 -3.68 8.08 -10.91
C ILE A 101 -3.62 8.72 -9.52
N LEU A 102 -3.36 10.02 -9.47
CA LEU A 102 -3.58 10.82 -8.26
C LEU A 102 -5.01 11.37 -8.21
N GLN A 103 -5.67 11.26 -7.07
CA GLN A 103 -6.93 11.93 -6.76
C GLN A 103 -6.93 12.49 -5.34
N ASN A 104 -7.89 13.36 -5.03
CA ASN A 104 -8.14 13.77 -3.64
C ASN A 104 -8.41 12.52 -2.80
N CYS A 105 -7.80 12.46 -1.62
CA CYS A 105 -8.08 11.37 -0.68
C CYS A 105 -9.56 11.37 -0.29
N THR A 106 -10.19 10.19 -0.32
CA THR A 106 -11.62 10.02 -0.03
C THR A 106 -11.81 9.76 1.46
N GLU A 107 -12.32 10.75 2.19
CA GLU A 107 -12.49 10.61 3.65
C GLU A 107 -13.71 9.78 4.05
N GLU A 108 -14.81 9.89 3.29
CA GLU A 108 -16.10 9.25 3.59
C GLU A 108 -16.87 8.90 2.31
N GLY A 109 -17.84 7.98 2.42
CA GLY A 109 -18.74 7.62 1.33
C GLY A 109 -18.49 6.23 0.72
N SER A 110 -19.31 5.86 -0.26
CA SER A 110 -19.31 4.51 -0.87
C SER A 110 -18.07 4.20 -1.72
N THR A 111 -17.29 5.21 -2.09
CA THR A 111 -16.10 5.07 -2.95
C THR A 111 -14.79 4.96 -2.19
N ILE A 112 -14.82 4.99 -0.85
CA ILE A 112 -13.61 4.95 -0.01
C ILE A 112 -12.68 3.77 -0.33
N HIS A 113 -13.27 2.62 -0.68
CA HIS A 113 -12.51 1.40 -1.01
C HIS A 113 -11.73 1.47 -2.33
N GLN A 114 -11.99 2.46 -3.19
CA GLN A 114 -11.28 2.65 -4.47
C GLN A 114 -9.84 3.15 -4.29
N GLN A 115 -9.51 3.66 -3.11
CA GLN A 115 -8.17 4.16 -2.77
C GLN A 115 -7.46 3.24 -1.76
N HIS A 116 -7.99 2.03 -1.54
CA HIS A 116 -7.39 1.05 -0.64
C HIS A 116 -6.44 0.10 -1.38
N TRP A 117 -5.23 -0.01 -0.85
CA TRP A 117 -4.10 -0.76 -1.37
C TRP A 117 -3.52 -1.65 -0.28
N ASP A 118 -3.35 -2.93 -0.56
CA ASP A 118 -2.72 -3.88 0.35
C ASP A 118 -1.34 -4.27 -0.17
N PHE A 119 -0.32 -3.74 0.49
CA PHE A 119 1.08 -4.08 0.22
C PHE A 119 1.38 -5.45 0.83
N GLN A 120 1.71 -6.46 0.05
CA GLN A 120 1.91 -7.84 0.50
C GLN A 120 3.37 -8.10 0.93
N GLU A 121 3.60 -9.12 1.76
CA GLU A 121 4.96 -9.51 2.21
C GLU A 121 5.88 -9.93 1.04
N ASN A 122 5.29 -10.40 -0.06
CA ASN A 122 6.01 -10.78 -1.27
C ASN A 122 6.32 -9.60 -2.21
N GLY A 123 6.01 -8.36 -1.81
CA GLY A 123 6.29 -7.15 -2.57
C GLY A 123 5.22 -6.79 -3.61
N MET A 124 4.12 -7.54 -3.74
CA MET A 124 3.00 -7.11 -4.57
C MET A 124 2.17 -6.04 -3.88
N ILE A 125 1.57 -5.13 -4.65
CA ILE A 125 0.59 -4.16 -4.13
C ILE A 125 -0.74 -4.45 -4.77
N VAL A 126 -1.73 -4.83 -3.95
CA VAL A 126 -3.05 -5.26 -4.41
C VAL A 126 -4.04 -4.13 -4.20
N HIS A 127 -4.76 -3.73 -5.25
CA HIS A 127 -5.90 -2.85 -5.12
C HIS A 127 -7.07 -3.63 -4.50
N VAL A 128 -7.51 -3.22 -3.32
CA VAL A 128 -8.41 -4.00 -2.46
C VAL A 128 -9.77 -4.24 -3.14
N LEU A 129 -10.35 -3.21 -3.76
CA LEU A 129 -11.69 -3.31 -4.36
C LEU A 129 -11.74 -4.24 -5.58
N SER A 130 -10.71 -4.25 -6.44
CA SER A 130 -10.70 -5.08 -7.65
C SER A 130 -9.97 -6.41 -7.50
N GLY A 131 -9.17 -6.58 -6.44
CA GLY A 131 -8.31 -7.75 -6.23
C GLY A 131 -7.17 -7.88 -7.24
N LYS A 132 -6.87 -6.81 -8.00
CA LYS A 132 -5.81 -6.77 -9.01
C LYS A 132 -4.53 -6.16 -8.44
N CYS A 133 -3.41 -6.50 -9.04
CA CYS A 133 -2.09 -6.04 -8.62
C CYS A 133 -1.65 -4.82 -9.44
N MET A 134 -0.96 -3.88 -8.78
CA MET A 134 -0.30 -2.77 -9.43
C MET A 134 0.94 -3.28 -10.17
N GLU A 135 0.98 -3.05 -11.47
CA GLU A 135 2.06 -3.47 -12.35
C GLU A 135 2.54 -2.30 -13.22
N ALA A 136 3.85 -2.17 -13.34
CA ALA A 136 4.45 -1.25 -14.29
C ALA A 136 4.35 -1.82 -15.72
N VAL A 137 3.67 -1.09 -16.60
CA VAL A 137 3.50 -1.47 -18.00
C VAL A 137 4.36 -0.55 -18.86
N VAL A 138 5.38 -1.12 -19.48
CA VAL A 138 6.26 -0.40 -20.40
C VAL A 138 5.62 -0.40 -21.80
N GLN A 139 5.25 0.79 -22.28
CA GLN A 139 4.90 1.08 -23.67
C GLN A 139 5.99 1.98 -24.27
N GLU A 140 6.03 2.15 -25.58
CA GLU A 140 7.16 2.73 -26.34
C GLU A 140 7.85 3.93 -25.65
N ASN A 141 7.08 4.89 -25.12
CA ASN A 141 7.62 6.07 -24.43
C ASN A 141 7.20 6.22 -22.96
N ASN A 142 6.31 5.37 -22.45
CA ASN A 142 5.69 5.54 -21.14
C ASN A 142 5.83 4.27 -20.29
N LYS A 143 6.03 4.47 -18.98
CA LYS A 143 6.13 3.38 -17.99
C LYS A 143 5.05 3.56 -16.94
N ASP A 144 3.82 3.55 -17.39
CA ASP A 144 2.64 3.84 -16.57
C ASP A 144 2.33 2.67 -15.63
N LEU A 145 1.67 2.98 -14.52
CA LEU A 145 1.21 1.98 -13.56
C LEU A 145 -0.24 1.60 -13.85
N TYR A 146 -0.49 0.31 -14.00
CA TYR A 146 -1.82 -0.25 -14.28
C TYR A 146 -2.16 -1.39 -13.33
N LEU A 147 -3.45 -1.62 -13.15
CA LEU A 147 -3.96 -2.83 -12.53
C LEU A 147 -3.94 -4.00 -13.51
N ARG A 148 -3.40 -5.12 -13.07
CA ARG A 148 -3.36 -6.40 -13.79
C ARG A 148 -3.77 -7.54 -12.89
N HIS A 149 -4.18 -8.66 -13.48
CA HIS A 149 -4.42 -9.86 -12.68
C HIS A 149 -3.13 -10.21 -11.92
N CYS A 150 -3.26 -10.45 -10.61
CA CYS A 150 -2.13 -10.91 -9.81
C CYS A 150 -1.69 -12.28 -10.37
N GLY A 151 -0.57 -12.29 -11.08
CA GLY A 151 0.07 -13.50 -11.58
C GLY A 151 1.23 -13.94 -10.67
N ASP A 152 1.98 -14.94 -11.12
CA ASP A 152 3.28 -15.25 -10.54
C ASP A 152 4.16 -14.00 -10.53
N LEU A 153 5.07 -13.88 -9.54
CA LEU A 153 5.88 -12.71 -9.21
C LEU A 153 6.64 -12.10 -10.42
N THR A 154 5.94 -11.38 -11.29
CA THR A 154 6.54 -10.66 -12.41
C THR A 154 7.31 -9.50 -11.84
N LYS A 155 8.55 -9.30 -12.29
CA LYS A 155 9.40 -8.27 -11.72
C LYS A 155 8.80 -6.85 -11.87
N SER A 156 7.94 -6.64 -12.88
CA SER A 156 7.15 -5.42 -13.12
C SER A 156 6.07 -5.17 -12.07
N ALA A 157 5.63 -6.17 -11.32
CA ALA A 157 4.62 -6.07 -10.25
C ALA A 157 5.24 -6.16 -8.83
N LEU A 158 6.58 -6.18 -8.72
CA LEU A 158 7.29 -6.26 -7.45
C LEU A 158 7.83 -4.91 -7.00
N TRP A 159 7.39 -4.51 -5.81
CA TRP A 159 7.63 -3.21 -5.21
C TRP A 159 8.41 -3.36 -3.90
N MET A 160 9.33 -2.45 -3.67
CA MET A 160 10.12 -2.34 -2.44
C MET A 160 10.12 -0.89 -1.98
N ASN A 161 10.23 -0.68 -0.68
CA ASN A 161 10.45 0.65 -0.10
C ASN A 161 11.93 0.83 0.24
N ASP A 162 12.43 2.05 0.06
CA ASP A 162 13.81 2.38 0.44
C ASP A 162 13.97 2.56 1.96
N GLU A 163 12.87 2.88 2.67
CA GLU A 163 12.84 3.08 4.12
C GLU A 163 11.79 2.18 4.79
N CYS A 164 12.10 0.89 4.95
CA CYS A 164 11.33 0.04 5.86
C CYS A 164 11.67 0.47 7.30
N GLN A 165 10.79 1.22 7.99
CA GLN A 165 10.75 1.25 9.47
C GLN A 165 10.19 -0.08 10.02
N CYS A 166 10.69 -1.18 9.49
CA CYS A 166 10.39 -2.52 9.92
C CYS A 166 11.35 -2.80 11.08
N GLN A 167 10.99 -2.32 12.28
CA GLN A 167 11.62 -2.86 13.48
C GLN A 167 11.31 -4.35 13.49
N LYS A 168 12.31 -5.16 13.14
CA LYS A 168 12.37 -6.55 13.57
C LYS A 168 12.06 -6.51 15.06
N GLU A 169 10.94 -7.09 15.48
CA GLU A 169 10.74 -7.47 16.86
C GLU A 169 11.85 -8.49 17.18
N LYS A 170 13.03 -7.96 17.54
CA LYS A 170 13.99 -8.73 18.30
C LYS A 170 13.29 -8.98 19.61
N GLY A 171 12.78 -10.21 19.75
CA GLY A 171 12.40 -10.74 21.05
C GLY A 171 13.51 -10.40 22.04
N ILE A 172 13.11 -9.73 23.12
CA ILE A 172 13.62 -9.81 24.50
C ILE A 172 13.01 -8.62 25.24
N LEU A 173 12.28 -8.92 26.31
CA LEU A 173 11.88 -7.96 27.33
C LEU A 173 13.14 -7.34 27.96
N THR A 174 13.25 -6.02 27.95
CA THR A 174 14.12 -5.31 28.91
C THR A 174 13.34 -4.18 29.57
N ILE A 175 13.24 -4.31 30.89
CA ILE A 175 12.66 -3.35 31.83
C ILE A 175 13.55 -2.10 31.83
N THR A 176 13.02 -0.95 31.46
CA THR A 176 13.70 0.34 31.67
C THR A 176 13.53 0.78 33.12
N SER A 177 14.63 0.82 33.87
CA SER A 177 14.69 1.54 35.14
C SER A 177 14.74 3.04 34.83
N MET A 178 13.73 3.79 35.26
CA MET A 178 13.75 5.25 35.30
C MET A 178 14.79 5.71 36.33
N HIS A 179 15.79 6.47 35.89
CA HIS A 179 16.47 7.42 36.77
C HIS A 179 15.78 8.77 36.60
N ILE A 180 15.13 9.21 37.67
CA ILE A 180 14.63 10.58 37.86
C ILE A 180 15.81 11.40 38.38
N SER A 181 16.08 12.53 37.71
CA SER A 181 16.83 13.65 38.30
C SER A 181 15.86 14.58 39.00
#